data_AF-A0AAD9VL93-F1
#
_entry.id   AF-A0AAD9VL93-F1
#
_cell.length_a   1.000
_cell.length_b   1.000
_cell.length_c   1.000
_cell.angle_alpha   90.00
_cell.angle_beta   90.00
_cell.angle_gamma   90.00
#
_symmetry.space_group_name_H-M   'P 1'
#
loop_
_entity.id
_entity.type
_entity.pdbx_description
1 polymer ?
#
loop_
_entity_poly.entity_id
_entity_poly.type
_entity_poly.pdbx_seq_one_letter_code
_entity_poly.pdbx_strand_id
1 'polypeptide(L)'
;MIAQNESHLSPIFKPKCIIDYNMGMIGIDRQDQVLASFPIMRKFVKKYRKIFFYMCDMALLNSYILYNKNSMAKKQNYTEYRLRIAEGLLQTVPLQNYNRQEPLSNGDIPLRLQAQQWGHFPKHIDPTPLKKNPTRACKVCTKHKKRCEITWEYKNCRVALDVPHCFERYHTVEDY
;
A
#
# COMPACT_ATOMS: atom_id res chain seq x y z
N MET A 1 49.86 -37.04 -25.62
CA MET A 1 50.06 -36.47 -24.27
C MET A 1 49.51 -35.06 -24.30
N ILE A 2 48.31 -34.87 -23.75
CA ILE A 2 47.62 -33.58 -23.74
C ILE A 2 48.29 -32.74 -22.64
N ALA A 3 48.98 -31.66 -23.03
CA ALA A 3 49.53 -30.70 -22.10
C ALA A 3 48.37 -29.98 -21.39
N GLN A 4 48.33 -30.15 -20.07
CA GLN A 4 47.42 -29.43 -19.18
C GLN A 4 47.84 -27.96 -19.15
N ASN A 5 46.98 -27.06 -19.62
CA ASN A 5 47.11 -25.63 -19.41
C ASN A 5 46.74 -25.31 -17.95
N GLU A 6 47.74 -25.32 -17.06
CA GLU A 6 47.61 -24.72 -15.74
C GLU A 6 47.60 -23.20 -15.87
N SER A 7 46.42 -22.59 -15.92
CA SER A 7 46.26 -21.15 -15.72
C SER A 7 46.41 -20.82 -14.23
N HIS A 8 47.62 -20.96 -13.70
CA HIS A 8 47.97 -20.46 -12.38
C HIS A 8 48.19 -18.95 -12.52
N LEU A 9 47.12 -18.15 -12.38
CA LEU A 9 47.24 -16.70 -12.22
C LEU A 9 48.13 -16.44 -11.00
N SER A 10 49.37 -16.04 -11.24
CA SER A 10 50.23 -15.47 -10.21
C SER A 10 49.51 -14.28 -9.57
N PRO A 11 49.52 -14.15 -8.23
CA PRO A 11 48.85 -13.04 -7.57
C PRO A 11 49.47 -11.73 -8.07
N ILE A 12 48.70 -10.98 -8.85
CA ILE A 12 49.12 -9.68 -9.37
C ILE A 12 49.40 -8.78 -8.17
N PHE A 13 50.67 -8.41 -7.98
CA PHE A 13 51.09 -7.53 -6.90
C PHE A 13 50.53 -6.13 -7.16
N LYS A 14 49.48 -5.76 -6.41
CA LYS A 14 48.92 -4.41 -6.45
C LYS A 14 49.71 -3.53 -5.48
N PRO A 15 50.18 -2.34 -5.90
CA PRO A 15 50.74 -1.35 -5.00
C PRO A 15 49.80 -1.07 -3.84
N LYS A 16 50.37 -0.95 -2.63
CA LYS A 16 49.60 -0.71 -1.40
C LYS A 16 48.69 0.53 -1.50
N CYS A 17 49.19 1.59 -2.14
CA CYS A 17 48.40 2.82 -2.37
C CYS A 17 47.11 2.57 -3.16
N ILE A 18 47.11 1.63 -4.12
CA ILE A 18 45.93 1.27 -4.92
C ILE A 18 44.94 0.45 -4.07
N ILE A 19 45.45 -0.41 -3.19
CA ILE A 19 44.62 -1.21 -2.28
C ILE A 19 43.90 -0.27 -1.30
N ASP A 20 44.65 0.62 -0.66
CA ASP A 20 44.12 1.57 0.33
C ASP A 20 43.09 2.52 -0.30
N TYR A 21 43.36 3.02 -1.52
CA TYR A 21 42.42 3.85 -2.28
C TYR A 21 41.11 3.11 -2.56
N ASN A 22 41.18 1.89 -3.11
CA ASN A 22 39.99 1.11 -3.43
C ASN A 22 39.19 0.76 -2.17
N MET A 23 39.86 0.44 -1.07
CA MET A 23 39.19 0.19 0.22
C MET A 23 38.41 1.40 0.71
N GLY A 24 38.95 2.62 0.56
CA GLY A 24 38.27 3.86 0.95
C GLY A 24 37.10 4.23 0.03
N MET A 25 37.28 4.11 -1.28
CA MET A 25 36.29 4.54 -2.29
C MET A 25 35.02 3.69 -2.29
N ILE A 26 35.13 2.39 -2.02
CA ILE A 26 34.00 1.44 -2.03
C ILE A 26 32.83 1.89 -1.14
N GLY A 27 33.11 2.66 -0.07
CA GLY A 27 32.06 3.14 0.84
C GLY A 27 31.02 4.02 0.15
N ILE A 28 31.49 4.96 -0.67
CA ILE A 28 30.62 5.93 -1.38
C ILE A 28 29.80 5.21 -2.44
N ASP A 29 30.45 4.38 -3.26
CA ASP A 29 29.78 3.64 -4.33
C ASP A 29 28.69 2.70 -3.79
N ARG A 30 28.97 2.03 -2.66
CA ARG A 30 27.98 1.17 -1.99
C ARG A 30 26.80 1.96 -1.48
N GLN A 31 27.04 3.13 -0.89
CA GLN A 31 25.97 3.99 -0.43
C GLN A 31 25.08 4.43 -1.59
N ASP A 32 25.67 4.94 -2.67
CA ASP A 32 24.92 5.36 -3.86
C ASP A 32 24.16 4.19 -4.51
N GLN A 33 24.74 2.99 -4.54
CA GLN A 33 24.08 1.77 -5.02
C GLN A 33 22.84 1.41 -4.18
N VAL A 34 22.93 1.51 -2.86
CA VAL A 34 21.79 1.24 -1.95
C VAL A 34 20.70 2.28 -2.14
N LEU A 35 21.06 3.56 -2.26
CA LEU A 35 20.09 4.64 -2.47
C LEU A 35 19.40 4.56 -3.84
N ALA A 36 20.15 4.19 -4.87
CA ALA A 36 19.61 3.96 -6.22
C ALA A 36 18.63 2.78 -6.28
N SER A 37 18.76 1.80 -5.37
CA SER A 37 17.89 0.62 -5.35
C SER A 37 16.46 0.95 -4.89
N PHE A 38 16.28 1.92 -3.99
CA PHE A 38 14.98 2.26 -3.41
C PHE A 38 14.80 3.78 -3.22
N PRO A 39 14.75 4.57 -4.31
CA PRO A 39 14.61 6.02 -4.20
C PRO A 39 13.21 6.42 -3.74
N ILE A 40 13.11 7.33 -2.76
CA ILE A 40 11.82 7.96 -2.39
C ILE A 40 11.39 8.97 -3.47
N MET A 41 12.36 9.58 -4.15
CA MET A 41 12.13 10.62 -5.15
C MET A 41 11.21 10.16 -6.30
N ARG A 42 10.22 11.00 -6.64
CA ARG A 42 9.38 10.88 -7.84
C ARG A 42 9.63 12.02 -8.82
N LYS A 43 9.03 11.98 -10.02
CA LYS A 43 9.11 13.09 -10.98
C LYS A 43 8.43 14.33 -10.40
N PHE A 44 9.16 15.45 -10.35
CA PHE A 44 8.66 16.76 -9.92
C PHE A 44 9.12 17.85 -10.87
N VAL A 45 8.28 18.88 -11.06
CA VAL A 45 8.61 20.07 -11.87
C VAL A 45 9.67 20.93 -11.19
N LYS A 46 9.59 21.06 -9.86
CA LYS A 46 10.46 21.93 -9.07
C LYS A 46 11.73 21.20 -8.60
N LYS A 47 12.90 21.67 -9.05
CA LYS A 47 14.21 21.02 -8.79
C LYS A 47 14.57 20.86 -7.32
N TYR A 48 14.23 21.82 -6.44
CA TYR A 48 14.60 21.73 -5.01
C TYR A 48 14.00 20.50 -4.31
N ARG A 49 12.86 19.99 -4.80
CA ARG A 49 12.24 18.79 -4.24
C ARG A 49 13.14 17.56 -4.39
N LYS A 50 13.94 17.49 -5.45
CA LYS A 50 14.93 16.43 -5.66
C LYS A 50 15.95 16.39 -4.52
N ILE A 51 16.46 17.55 -4.10
CA ILE A 51 17.43 17.66 -3.00
C ILE A 51 16.77 17.22 -1.69
N PHE A 52 15.55 17.67 -1.42
CA PHE A 52 14.79 17.28 -0.24
C PHE A 52 14.62 15.74 -0.14
N PHE A 53 14.13 15.09 -1.19
CA PHE A 53 13.94 13.64 -1.16
C PHE A 53 15.25 12.88 -1.05
N TYR A 54 16.32 13.35 -1.69
CA TYR A 54 17.65 12.77 -1.53
C TYR A 54 18.14 12.88 -0.07
N MET A 55 17.92 14.02 0.60
CA MET A 55 18.23 14.15 2.03
C MET A 55 17.42 13.18 2.90
N CYS A 56 16.14 12.94 2.57
CA CYS A 56 15.32 11.94 3.26
C CYS A 56 15.85 10.51 3.07
N ASP A 57 16.21 10.14 1.83
CA ASP A 57 16.81 8.85 1.50
C ASP A 57 18.13 8.62 2.27
N MET A 58 18.98 9.64 2.35
CA MET A 58 20.21 9.64 3.14
C MET A 58 19.94 9.51 4.64
N ALA A 59 19.00 10.28 5.17
CA ALA A 59 18.63 10.24 6.59
C ALA A 59 18.11 8.85 6.99
N LEU A 60 17.30 8.21 6.14
CA LEU A 60 16.76 6.87 6.37
C LEU A 60 17.86 5.79 6.36
N LEU A 61 18.82 5.89 5.44
CA LEU A 61 19.96 4.98 5.42
C LEU A 61 20.85 5.16 6.66
N ASN A 62 21.10 6.41 7.07
CA ASN A 62 21.88 6.71 8.26
C ASN A 62 21.19 6.22 9.55
N SER A 63 19.88 6.41 9.67
CA SER A 63 19.11 5.91 10.82
C SER A 63 19.11 4.38 10.87
N TYR A 64 19.06 3.70 9.72
CA TYR A 64 19.22 2.25 9.62
C TYR A 64 20.60 1.78 10.11
N ILE A 65 21.68 2.45 9.67
CA ILE A 65 23.05 2.13 10.10
C ILE A 65 23.18 2.31 11.63
N LEU A 66 22.67 3.41 12.18
CA LEU A 66 22.66 3.66 13.63
C LEU A 66 21.85 2.61 14.38
N TYR A 67 20.67 2.27 13.89
CA TYR A 67 19.82 1.23 14.46
C TYR A 67 20.56 -0.11 14.53
N ASN A 68 21.21 -0.53 13.44
CA ASN A 68 21.97 -1.78 13.41
C ASN A 68 23.26 -1.76 14.23
N LYS A 69 23.84 -0.58 14.49
CA LYS A 69 25.00 -0.44 15.37
C LYS A 69 24.61 -0.53 16.85
N ASN A 70 23.46 0.03 17.21
CA ASN A 70 23.00 0.09 18.60
C ASN A 70 22.15 -1.11 19.03
N SER A 71 21.60 -1.87 18.07
CA SER A 71 20.80 -3.05 18.38
C SER A 71 21.69 -4.22 18.75
N MET A 72 21.54 -4.74 19.97
CA MET A 72 22.16 -6.01 20.41
C MET A 72 21.49 -7.26 19.78
N ALA A 73 20.38 -7.07 19.06
CA ALA A 73 19.61 -8.11 18.40
C ALA A 73 20.12 -8.41 16.97
N LYS A 74 19.48 -9.37 16.29
CA LYS A 74 19.77 -9.74 14.90
C LYS A 74 19.70 -8.52 13.98
N LYS A 75 20.73 -8.35 13.13
CA LYS A 75 20.77 -7.28 12.12
C LYS A 75 19.53 -7.38 11.23
N GLN A 76 18.78 -6.29 11.15
CA GLN A 76 17.58 -6.21 10.31
C GLN A 76 17.99 -5.91 8.86
N ASN A 77 17.26 -6.44 7.88
CA ASN A 77 17.46 -6.07 6.48
C ASN A 77 16.96 -4.63 6.24
N TYR A 78 17.62 -3.90 5.33
CA TYR A 78 17.25 -2.51 5.03
C TYR A 78 15.80 -2.39 4.54
N THR A 79 15.34 -3.29 3.67
CA THR A 79 13.96 -3.28 3.16
C THR A 79 12.93 -3.45 4.28
N GLU A 80 13.19 -4.38 5.20
CA GLU A 80 12.30 -4.64 6.34
C GLU A 80 12.28 -3.46 7.32
N TYR A 81 13.45 -2.83 7.53
CA TYR A 81 13.55 -1.60 8.31
C TYR A 81 12.70 -0.48 7.70
N ARG A 82 12.76 -0.29 6.37
CA ARG A 82 11.95 0.72 5.66
C ARG A 82 10.46 0.46 5.81
N LEU A 83 10.01 -0.79 5.65
CA LEU A 83 8.61 -1.17 5.82
C LEU A 83 8.12 -0.82 7.23
N ARG A 84 8.87 -1.20 8.26
CA ARG A 84 8.54 -0.90 9.65
C ARG A 84 8.44 0.60 9.92
N ILE A 85 9.35 1.40 9.37
CA ILE A 85 9.29 2.87 9.49
C ILE A 85 8.04 3.41 8.78
N ALA A 86 7.72 2.92 7.57
CA ALA A 86 6.53 3.34 6.85
C ALA A 86 5.24 3.01 7.61
N GLU A 87 5.12 1.81 8.17
CA GLU A 87 3.98 1.40 9.00
C GLU A 87 3.84 2.27 10.25
N GLY A 88 4.95 2.54 10.96
CA GLY A 88 4.94 3.42 12.13
C GLY A 88 4.53 4.86 11.79
N LEU A 89 4.95 5.38 10.63
CA LEU A 89 4.52 6.69 10.14
C LEU A 89 3.02 6.70 9.80
N LEU A 90 2.49 5.64 9.20
CA LEU A 90 1.06 5.55 8.89
C LEU A 90 0.17 5.48 10.13
N GLN A 91 0.67 4.92 11.23
CA GLN A 91 -0.07 4.87 12.50
C GLN A 91 -0.04 6.20 13.26
N THR A 92 1.04 6.98 13.11
CA THR A 92 1.25 8.23 13.85
C THR A 92 0.69 9.46 13.14
N VAL A 93 0.59 9.40 11.82
CA VAL A 93 -0.12 10.41 11.05
C VAL A 93 -1.61 10.11 11.20
N PRO A 94 -2.39 10.89 11.97
CA PRO A 94 -3.83 10.80 11.84
C PRO A 94 -4.11 10.99 10.35
N LEU A 95 -4.86 10.08 9.74
CA LEU A 95 -5.44 10.34 8.44
C LEU A 95 -6.21 11.65 8.65
N GLN A 96 -5.60 12.77 8.26
CA GLN A 96 -6.33 14.00 8.16
C GLN A 96 -7.42 13.61 7.18
N ASN A 97 -8.65 13.50 7.68
CA ASN A 97 -9.82 13.72 6.88
C ASN A 97 -9.45 15.01 6.17
N TYR A 98 -9.04 14.90 4.92
CA TYR A 98 -8.76 16.04 4.09
C TYR A 98 -10.07 16.78 4.15
N ASN A 99 -10.13 17.80 5.01
CA ASN A 99 -11.29 18.64 5.12
C ASN A 99 -11.37 19.21 3.72
N ARG A 100 -12.28 18.64 2.93
CA ARG A 100 -12.60 19.02 1.58
C ARG A 100 -13.19 20.41 1.69
N GLN A 101 -12.34 21.39 1.96
CA GLN A 101 -12.60 22.81 1.84
C GLN A 101 -12.37 23.19 0.37
N GLU A 102 -13.01 22.45 -0.52
CA GLU A 102 -13.41 22.98 -1.79
C GLU A 102 -14.89 22.60 -1.91
N PRO A 103 -15.79 23.60 -2.07
CA PRO A 103 -17.17 23.31 -2.44
C PRO A 103 -17.13 22.34 -3.62
N LEU A 104 -17.96 21.29 -3.55
CA LEU A 104 -18.11 20.31 -4.61
C LEU A 104 -18.17 21.05 -5.95
N SER A 105 -17.10 20.96 -6.75
CA SER A 105 -17.23 21.16 -8.17
C SER A 105 -18.37 20.24 -8.61
N ASN A 106 -19.40 20.79 -9.24
CA ASN A 106 -20.51 20.03 -9.81
C ASN A 106 -20.05 19.02 -10.90
N GLY A 107 -18.74 18.87 -11.11
CA GLY A 107 -18.15 17.89 -12.00
C GLY A 107 -18.05 16.51 -11.36
N ASP A 108 -18.22 15.50 -12.20
CA ASP A 108 -17.95 14.10 -11.89
C ASP A 108 -16.46 13.89 -11.55
N ILE A 109 -16.11 13.92 -10.27
CA ILE A 109 -14.74 13.65 -9.81
C ILE A 109 -14.43 12.16 -10.04
N PRO A 110 -13.28 11.78 -10.64
CA PRO A 110 -12.92 10.38 -10.87
C PRO A 110 -12.94 9.47 -9.63
N LEU A 111 -12.75 10.05 -8.43
CA LEU A 111 -12.90 9.34 -7.16
C LEU A 111 -14.28 8.68 -6.99
N ARG A 112 -15.34 9.17 -7.64
CA ARG A 112 -16.67 8.54 -7.60
C ARG A 112 -16.65 7.08 -8.05
N LEU A 113 -15.69 6.71 -8.90
CA LEU A 113 -15.54 5.34 -9.42
C LEU A 113 -14.95 4.37 -8.39
N GLN A 114 -14.32 4.85 -7.31
CA GLN A 114 -13.80 3.99 -6.24
C GLN A 114 -14.90 3.20 -5.53
N ALA A 115 -16.14 3.71 -5.55
CA ALA A 115 -17.30 3.01 -5.02
C ALA A 115 -17.52 1.65 -5.70
N GLN A 116 -16.98 1.38 -6.89
CA GLN A 116 -17.08 0.06 -7.53
C GLN A 116 -16.50 -1.09 -6.67
N GLN A 117 -15.50 -0.81 -5.83
CA GLN A 117 -14.82 -1.83 -5.02
C GLN A 117 -15.53 -2.08 -3.68
N TRP A 118 -16.11 -1.04 -3.07
CA TRP A 118 -16.62 -1.09 -1.69
C TRP A 118 -18.11 -0.74 -1.56
N GLY A 119 -18.71 -0.22 -2.62
CA GLY A 119 -20.10 0.25 -2.64
C GLY A 119 -21.11 -0.89 -2.77
N HIS A 120 -22.18 -0.80 -1.99
CA HIS A 120 -23.31 -1.72 -2.08
C HIS A 120 -24.30 -1.18 -3.11
N PHE A 121 -24.16 -1.60 -4.36
CA PHE A 121 -25.08 -1.18 -5.42
C PHE A 121 -26.33 -2.07 -5.46
N PRO A 122 -27.54 -1.48 -5.41
CA PRO A 122 -28.78 -2.20 -5.66
C PRO A 122 -28.77 -2.80 -7.08
N LYS A 123 -29.28 -4.02 -7.20
CA LYS A 123 -29.71 -4.62 -8.46
C LYS A 123 -31.08 -5.25 -8.28
N HIS A 124 -31.82 -5.41 -9.37
CA HIS A 124 -33.01 -6.26 -9.33
C HIS A 124 -32.62 -7.71 -9.06
N ILE A 125 -33.52 -8.44 -8.40
CA ILE A 125 -33.39 -9.88 -8.22
C ILE A 125 -33.60 -10.54 -9.58
N ASP A 126 -32.69 -11.46 -9.93
CA ASP A 126 -32.69 -12.10 -11.24
C ASP A 126 -33.98 -12.91 -11.47
N PRO A 127 -34.64 -12.80 -12.65
CA PRO A 127 -35.89 -13.49 -12.93
C PRO A 127 -35.76 -15.01 -12.79
N THR A 128 -36.82 -15.65 -12.32
CA THR A 128 -36.94 -17.12 -12.31
C THR A 128 -37.92 -17.57 -13.39
N PRO A 129 -37.87 -18.83 -13.86
CA PRO A 129 -38.79 -19.34 -14.88
C PRO A 129 -40.27 -19.16 -14.52
N LEU A 130 -40.59 -19.12 -13.22
CA LEU A 130 -41.95 -18.92 -12.72
C LEU A 130 -42.34 -17.45 -12.55
N LYS A 131 -41.37 -16.53 -12.32
CA LYS A 131 -41.68 -15.15 -11.96
C LYS A 131 -40.69 -14.19 -12.61
N LYS A 132 -41.22 -13.33 -13.48
CA LYS A 132 -40.47 -12.27 -14.18
C LYS A 132 -39.83 -11.27 -13.21
N ASN A 133 -40.53 -10.92 -12.13
CA ASN A 133 -40.06 -9.96 -11.11
C ASN A 133 -40.13 -10.60 -9.71
N PRO A 134 -39.14 -11.42 -9.32
CA PRO A 134 -39.15 -12.07 -8.02
C PRO A 134 -39.01 -11.06 -6.86
N THR A 135 -39.62 -11.40 -5.74
CA THR A 135 -39.58 -10.64 -4.50
C THR A 135 -38.92 -11.48 -3.41
N ARG A 136 -38.13 -10.85 -2.54
CA ARG A 136 -37.53 -11.46 -1.35
C ARG A 136 -37.90 -10.66 -0.11
N ALA A 137 -38.04 -11.34 1.02
CA ALA A 137 -38.31 -10.66 2.29
C ALA A 137 -37.09 -9.86 2.76
N CYS A 138 -37.34 -8.67 3.33
CA CYS A 138 -36.29 -7.88 3.96
C CYS A 138 -35.70 -8.61 5.17
N LYS A 139 -34.38 -8.86 5.16
CA LYS A 139 -33.73 -9.65 6.22
C LYS A 139 -33.88 -9.05 7.61
N VAL A 140 -33.79 -7.72 7.73
CA VAL A 140 -33.97 -7.00 9.00
C VAL A 140 -35.44 -7.02 9.42
N CYS A 141 -36.38 -6.68 8.53
CA CYS A 141 -37.81 -6.67 8.87
C CYS A 141 -38.32 -8.05 9.31
N THR A 142 -37.88 -9.13 8.65
CA THR A 142 -38.24 -10.50 9.03
C THR A 142 -37.83 -10.82 10.47
N LYS A 143 -36.64 -10.37 10.90
CA LYS A 143 -36.16 -10.55 12.29
C LYS A 143 -37.03 -9.80 13.30
N HIS A 144 -37.54 -8.62 12.92
CA HIS A 144 -38.48 -7.82 13.72
C HIS A 144 -39.95 -8.22 13.53
N LYS A 145 -40.25 -9.39 12.95
CA LYS A 145 -41.61 -9.90 12.68
C LYS A 145 -42.48 -8.95 11.83
N LYS A 146 -41.85 -8.10 11.02
CA LYS A 146 -42.52 -7.19 10.08
C LYS A 146 -42.49 -7.80 8.68
N ARG A 147 -43.64 -7.85 8.02
CA ARG A 147 -43.73 -8.26 6.61
C ARG A 147 -43.28 -7.11 5.72
N CYS A 148 -42.24 -7.35 4.91
CA CYS A 148 -41.73 -6.42 3.91
C CYS A 148 -41.12 -7.23 2.77
N GLU A 149 -41.57 -6.99 1.54
CA GLU A 149 -41.09 -7.67 0.32
C GLU A 149 -40.40 -6.67 -0.60
N ILE A 150 -39.26 -7.07 -1.15
CA ILE A 150 -38.36 -6.21 -1.93
C ILE A 150 -38.02 -6.90 -3.24
N THR A 151 -38.02 -6.15 -4.33
CA THR A 151 -37.66 -6.58 -5.70
C THR A 151 -36.19 -6.34 -6.06
N TRP A 152 -35.40 -5.87 -5.09
CA TRP A 152 -34.01 -5.47 -5.25
C TRP A 152 -33.14 -6.16 -4.19
N GLU A 153 -31.90 -6.47 -4.57
CA GLU A 153 -30.86 -6.97 -3.66
C GLU A 153 -29.54 -6.24 -3.89
N TYR A 154 -28.70 -6.19 -2.88
CA TYR A 154 -27.38 -5.56 -2.99
C TYR A 154 -26.36 -6.54 -3.56
N LYS A 155 -25.67 -6.18 -4.65
CA LYS A 155 -24.76 -7.08 -5.38
C LYS A 155 -23.72 -7.76 -4.48
N ASN A 156 -23.12 -7.00 -3.57
CA ASN A 156 -22.01 -7.45 -2.74
C ASN A 156 -22.49 -8.41 -1.63
N CYS A 157 -23.68 -8.17 -1.07
CA CYS A 157 -24.21 -8.95 0.05
C CYS A 157 -25.20 -10.04 -0.36
N ARG A 158 -25.82 -9.92 -1.54
CA ARG A 158 -26.94 -10.75 -2.02
C ARG A 158 -28.10 -10.82 -1.02
N VAL A 159 -28.35 -9.71 -0.33
CA VAL A 159 -29.45 -9.55 0.65
C VAL A 159 -30.43 -8.51 0.14
N ALA A 160 -31.73 -8.79 0.33
CA ALA A 160 -32.81 -7.84 0.16
C ALA A 160 -32.98 -7.03 1.46
N LEU A 161 -32.80 -5.71 1.37
CA LEU A 161 -32.90 -4.79 2.50
C LEU A 161 -33.69 -3.54 2.10
N ASP A 162 -34.60 -3.16 2.98
CA ASP A 162 -35.42 -1.97 2.83
C ASP A 162 -34.57 -0.71 3.06
N VAL A 163 -34.87 0.36 2.33
CA VAL A 163 -34.09 1.61 2.35
C VAL A 163 -34.97 2.71 2.93
N PRO A 164 -34.45 3.54 3.86
CA PRO A 164 -33.04 3.64 4.27
C PRO A 164 -32.65 2.79 5.48
N HIS A 165 -33.58 2.58 6.43
CA HIS A 165 -33.22 2.15 7.79
C HIS A 165 -32.70 0.72 7.89
N CYS A 166 -33.23 -0.22 7.10
CA CYS A 166 -32.77 -1.61 7.15
C CYS A 166 -31.41 -1.78 6.49
N PHE A 167 -31.12 -1.00 5.44
CA PHE A 167 -29.80 -0.95 4.83
C PHE A 167 -28.75 -0.47 5.83
N GLU A 168 -28.99 0.66 6.50
CA GLU A 168 -28.03 1.21 7.46
C GLU A 168 -27.78 0.23 8.61
N ARG A 169 -28.84 -0.23 9.30
CA ARG A 169 -28.73 -1.15 10.43
C ARG A 169 -27.97 -2.44 10.10
N TYR A 170 -28.21 -3.02 8.93
CA TYR A 170 -27.54 -4.26 8.52
C TYR A 170 -26.03 -4.09 8.32
N HIS A 171 -25.56 -2.88 7.97
CA HIS A 171 -24.15 -2.61 7.70
C HIS A 171 -23.43 -1.86 8.83
N THR A 172 -24.14 -1.39 9.87
CA THR A 172 -23.53 -0.62 10.98
C THR A 172 -23.60 -1.30 12.34
N VAL A 173 -24.47 -2.31 12.53
CA VAL A 173 -24.69 -2.96 13.83
C VAL A 173 -24.50 -4.48 13.71
N GLU A 174 -23.82 -5.10 14.69
CA GLU A 174 -23.65 -6.57 14.74
C GLU A 174 -25.00 -7.30 14.92
N ASP A 175 -25.90 -6.76 15.76
CA ASP A 175 -27.22 -7.30 16.04
C ASP A 175 -28.36 -6.42 15.50
N TYR A 176 -28.69 -6.57 14.20
CA TYR A 176 -29.67 -5.77 13.47
C TYR A 176 -31.13 -6.15 13.71
#